data_AF-A0A7D9MAX0-F1
#
_entry.id   AF-A0A7D9MAX0-F1
#
_cell.length_a   1.000
_cell.length_b   1.000
_cell.length_c   1.000
_cell.angle_alpha   90.00
_cell.angle_beta   90.00
_cell.angle_gamma   90.00
#
_symmetry.space_group_name_H-M   'P 1'
#
loop_
_entity.id
_entity.type
_entity.pdbx_description
1 polymer ?
#
loop_
_entity_poly.entity_id
_entity_poly.type
_entity_poly.pdbx_seq_one_letter_code
_entity_poly.pdbx_strand_id
1 'polypeptide(L)' 'MDAGRINGVLFLDLCKAFDTVDHVILIKKLSNYGIQDKALECFKSYLSNREQYCK' A
#
# COMPACT_ATOMS: atom_id res chain seq x y z
N MET A 1 -37.93 -10.03 15.02
CA MET A 1 -36.60 -10.66 15.12
C MET A 1 -35.65 -9.75 14.36
N ASP A 2 -34.88 -8.95 15.09
CA ASP A 2 -33.94 -7.99 14.49
C ASP A 2 -32.74 -8.77 13.93
N ALA A 3 -32.60 -8.78 12.61
CA ALA A 3 -31.46 -9.38 11.94
C ALA A 3 -30.25 -8.48 12.18
N GLY A 4 -29.50 -8.76 13.26
CA GLY A 4 -28.29 -8.04 13.62
C GLY A 4 -27.32 -7.96 12.45
N ARG A 5 -27.16 -6.76 11.88
CA ARG A 5 -26.23 -6.52 10.78
C ARG A 5 -24.80 -6.69 11.30
N ILE A 6 -24.13 -7.74 10.84
CA ILE A 6 -22.72 -7.98 11.14
C ILE A 6 -21.89 -6.96 10.33
N ASN A 7 -21.24 -6.02 11.01
CA ASN A 7 -20.24 -5.15 10.40
C ASN A 7 -18.86 -5.79 10.60
N GLY A 8 -18.24 -6.23 9.50
CA GLY A 8 -16.87 -6.73 9.50
C GLY A 8 -15.92 -5.65 9.00
N VAL A 9 -14.87 -5.36 9.77
CA VAL A 9 -13.78 -4.49 9.32
C VAL A 9 -12.55 -5.36 9.04
N LEU A 10 -12.06 -5.28 7.81
CA LEU A 10 -10.81 -5.91 7.40
C LEU A 10 -9.69 -4.88 7.48
N PHE A 11 -8.79 -5.05 8.44
CA PHE A 11 -7.57 -4.26 8.52
C PHE A 11 -6.47 -4.97 7.75
N LEU A 12 -6.17 -4.47 6.55
CA LEU A 12 -5.05 -4.94 5.74
C LEU A 12 -3.80 -4.17 6.16
N ASP A 13 -2.81 -4.89 6.70
CA ASP A 13 -1.45 -4.35 6.83
C ASP A 13 -0.81 -4.31 5.45
N LEU A 14 -1.16 -3.28 4.69
CA LEU A 14 -0.61 -3.00 3.37
C LEU A 14 0.90 -2.75 3.44
N CYS A 15 1.39 -2.36 4.62
CA CYS A 15 2.80 -2.18 4.88
C CYS A 15 3.60 -3.45 4.53
N LYS A 16 3.34 -4.59 5.14
CA LYS A 16 4.11 -5.81 4.85
C LYS A 16 3.92 -6.30 3.41
N ALA A 17 2.72 -6.16 2.87
CA ALA A 17 2.40 -6.62 1.53
C ALA A 17 3.19 -5.86 0.46
N PHE A 18 3.37 -4.53 0.60
CA PHE A 18 4.09 -3.71 -0.36
C PHE A 18 5.62 -3.75 -0.23
N ASP A 19 6.14 -4.24 0.90
CA ASP A 19 7.57 -4.53 1.11
C ASP A 19 8.04 -5.70 0.25
N THR A 20 7.17 -6.70 0.09
CA THR A 20 7.50 -7.94 -0.63
C THR A 20 7.40 -7.78 -2.15
N VAL A 21 6.86 -6.66 -2.63
CA VAL A 21 6.69 -6.40 -4.06
C VAL A 21 7.84 -5.54 -4.55
N ASP A 22 8.44 -5.95 -5.68
CA ASP A 22 9.47 -5.17 -6.36
C ASP A 22 8.97 -3.73 -6.62
N HIS A 23 9.61 -2.77 -5.96
CA HIS A 23 9.22 -1.37 -5.98
C HIS A 23 9.32 -0.77 -7.39
N VAL A 24 10.24 -1.24 -8.23
CA VAL A 24 10.41 -0.75 -9.61
C VAL A 24 9.23 -1.19 -10.46
N ILE A 25 8.80 -2.44 -10.33
CA ILE A 25 7.64 -2.98 -11.05
C ILE A 25 6.35 -2.28 -10.59
N LEU A 26 6.21 -2.07 -9.28
CA LEU A 26 5.04 -1.40 -8.69
C LEU A 26 4.91 0.04 -9.17
N ILE A 27 5.99 0.84 -9.09
CA ILE A 27 6.03 2.22 -9.58
C ILE A 27 5.71 2.28 -11.09
N LYS A 28 6.28 1.38 -11.89
CA LYS A 28 6.03 1.34 -13.33
C LYS A 28 4.57 1.04 -13.65
N LYS A 29 3.94 0.11 -12.91
CA LYS A 29 2.50 -0.18 -13.04
C LYS A 29 1.64 1.00 -12.63
N LEU A 30 1.93 1.64 -11.49
CA LEU A 30 1.21 2.82 -11.01
C LEU A 30 1.25 3.97 -12.03
N SER A 31 2.43 4.21 -12.63
CA SER A 31 2.58 5.17 -13.73
C SER A 31 1.76 4.77 -14.96
N ASN A 32 1.72 3.47 -15.31
CA ASN A 32 0.91 2.96 -16.43
C ASN A 32 -0.61 3.07 -16.18
N TYR A 33 -1.04 3.06 -14.92
CA TYR A 33 -2.43 3.30 -14.52
C TYR A 33 -2.80 4.80 -14.51
N GLY A 34 -1.88 5.69 -14.87
CA GLY A 34 -2.14 7.13 -14.94
C GLY A 34 -1.97 7.87 -13.62
N ILE A 35 -1.32 7.25 -12.62
CA ILE A 35 -0.93 7.95 -11.39
C ILE A 35 0.27 8.85 -11.70
N GLN A 36 0.09 10.16 -11.51
CA GLN A 36 1.05 11.18 -11.94
C GLN A 36 1.86 11.78 -10.78
N ASP A 37 3.06 12.25 -11.12
CA ASP A 37 4.05 13.03 -10.36
C ASP A 37 3.94 12.94 -8.83
N LYS A 38 3.11 13.76 -8.19
CA LYS A 38 3.03 13.84 -6.72
C LYS A 38 2.65 12.53 -6.06
N ALA A 39 1.68 11.81 -6.62
CA ALA A 39 1.26 10.54 -6.04
C ALA A 39 2.36 9.48 -6.23
N LEU A 40 3.02 9.46 -7.39
CA LEU A 40 4.13 8.55 -7.67
C LEU A 40 5.34 8.83 -6.76
N GLU A 41 5.64 10.09 -6.50
CA GLU A 41 6.70 10.53 -5.58
C GLU A 41 6.37 10.15 -4.13
N CYS A 42 5.10 10.31 -3.71
CA CYS A 42 4.63 9.80 -2.43
C CYS A 42 4.82 8.28 -2.33
N PHE A 43 4.47 7.51 -3.37
CA PHE A 43 4.71 6.06 -3.38
C PHE A 43 6.20 5.71 -3.34
N LYS A 44 7.05 6.42 -4.10
CA LYS A 44 8.51 6.22 -4.03
C LYS A 44 9.05 6.49 -2.63
N SER A 45 8.66 7.61 -2.02
CA SER A 45 9.09 7.98 -0.67
C SER A 45 8.57 6.97 0.36
N TYR A 46 7.32 6.54 0.26
CA TYR A 46 6.69 5.56 1.14
C TYR A 46 7.33 4.16 1.05
N LEU A 47 7.72 3.74 -0.14
CA LEU A 47 8.36 2.44 -0.38
C LEU A 47 9.87 2.46 -0.10
N SER A 48 10.55 3.58 -0.34
CA SER A 48 12.00 3.70 -0.22
C SER A 48 12.49 4.01 1.20
N ASN A 49 11.60 4.42 2.12
CA ASN A 49 11.95 4.84 3.48
C ASN A 49 11.61 3.77 4.53
N ARG A 50 11.96 2.51 4.23
CA ARG A 50 11.81 1.39 5.15
C ARG A 50 13.13 1.01 5.76
N GLU A 51 13.43 1.62 6.89
CA GLU A 51 14.30 0.98 7.86
C GLU A 51 13.45 0.02 8.68
N GLN A 52 13.77 -1.28 8.61
CA GLN A 52 13.18 -2.26 9.51
C GLN A 52 13.67 -1.97 10.94
N TYR A 53 12.95 -1.12 11.67
CA TYR A 53 13.17 -0.95 13.10
C TYR A 53 12.56 -2.13 13.85
N CYS A 54 13.28 -3.26 13.85
CA CYS A 54 13.06 -4.32 14.82
C CYS A 54 13.71 -3.88 16.13
N LYS A 55 12.87 -3.59 17.14
CA LYS A 55 13.29 -3.56 18.54
C LYS A 55 13.11 -4.93 19.17
#